data_AF-A0A9X1XTW4-F1
#
_entry.id   AF-A0A9X1XTW4-F1
#
_cell.length_a   1.000
_cell.length_b   1.000
_cell.length_c   1.000
_cell.angle_alpha   90.00
_cell.angle_beta   90.00
_cell.angle_gamma   90.00
#
_symmetry.space_group_name_H-M   'P 1'
#
loop_
_entity.id
_entity.type
_entity.pdbx_description
1 polymer ?
#
loop_
_entity_poly.entity_id
_entity_poly.type
_entity_poly.pdbx_seq_one_letter_code
_entity_poly.pdbx_strand_id
1 'polypeptide(L)'
;MRKILIIPENLLEMGFQKLKGDDFDCGGFYTWFAFYKNGNELHITYEFDKDGNFTNGYVEFNGEVLKGREIKEQDIKFLIELM
;
A
#
# COMPACT_ATOMS: atom_id res chain seq x y z
N MET A 1 -5.47 -10.76 -5.42
CA MET A 1 -4.73 -11.63 -4.48
C MET A 1 -4.38 -10.77 -3.28
N ARG A 2 -5.04 -10.94 -2.13
CA ARG A 2 -4.79 -10.10 -0.95
C ARG A 2 -3.37 -10.37 -0.44
N LYS A 3 -2.54 -9.34 -0.40
CA LYS A 3 -1.14 -9.42 0.06
C LYS A 3 -0.81 -8.47 1.20
N ILE A 4 -1.79 -7.74 1.74
CA ILE A 4 -1.55 -6.74 2.78
C ILE A 4 -2.49 -6.95 3.96
N LEU A 5 -1.91 -7.07 5.16
CA LEU A 5 -2.62 -7.07 6.44
C LEU A 5 -2.18 -5.86 7.25
N ILE A 6 -2.45 -4.69 6.72
CA ILE A 6 -2.08 -3.42 7.34
C ILE A 6 -3.29 -2.51 7.31
N ILE A 7 -3.62 -1.98 8.47
CA ILE A 7 -4.69 -1.01 8.65
C ILE A 7 -4.19 0.33 8.09
N PRO A 8 -4.91 0.99 7.17
CA PRO A 8 -4.47 2.24 6.54
C PRO A 8 -4.09 3.35 7.54
N GLU A 9 -4.78 3.43 8.68
CA GLU A 9 -4.50 4.38 9.75
C GLU A 9 -3.08 4.19 10.33
N ASN A 10 -2.62 2.94 10.48
CA ASN A 10 -1.28 2.65 10.99
C ASN A 10 -0.18 3.11 10.01
N LEU A 11 -0.47 3.17 8.70
CA LEU A 11 0.47 3.73 7.72
C LEU A 11 0.68 5.22 7.94
N LEU A 12 -0.38 5.96 8.28
CA LEU A 12 -0.28 7.38 8.60
C LEU A 12 0.58 7.61 9.83
N GLU A 13 0.44 6.77 10.87
CA GLU A 13 1.28 6.82 12.07
C GLU A 13 2.76 6.52 11.78
N MET A 14 3.04 5.69 10.76
CA MET A 14 4.41 5.42 10.27
C MET A 14 4.98 6.54 9.40
N GLY A 15 4.21 7.60 9.13
CA GLY A 15 4.64 8.72 8.31
C GLY A 15 4.39 8.55 6.80
N PHE A 16 3.62 7.54 6.38
CA PHE A 16 3.16 7.49 4.99
C PHE A 16 2.21 8.65 4.71
N GLN A 17 2.27 9.14 3.49
CA GLN A 17 1.32 10.10 2.95
C GLN A 17 0.26 9.37 2.15
N LYS A 18 -1.01 9.54 2.51
CA LYS A 18 -2.12 9.12 1.65
C LYS A 18 -2.14 10.02 0.42
N LEU A 19 -2.10 9.41 -0.76
CA LEU A 19 -2.20 10.12 -2.01
C LEU A 19 -3.61 9.95 -2.60
N LYS A 20 -3.94 10.81 -3.55
CA LYS A 20 -5.19 10.71 -4.29
C LYS A 20 -5.09 9.51 -5.22
N GLY A 21 -5.94 8.50 -5.01
CA GLY A 21 -6.11 7.40 -5.96
C GLY A 21 -7.02 7.79 -7.11
N ASP A 22 -7.49 6.79 -7.86
CA ASP A 22 -8.34 7.00 -9.03
C ASP A 22 -9.44 5.93 -9.12
N ASP A 23 -10.45 6.23 -9.94
CA ASP A 23 -11.58 5.35 -10.22
C ASP A 23 -11.23 4.40 -11.39
N PHE A 24 -11.67 3.15 -11.29
CA PHE A 24 -11.62 2.20 -12.39
C PHE A 24 -12.85 2.37 -13.29
N ASP A 25 -12.71 2.08 -14.59
CA ASP A 25 -13.83 2.13 -15.55
C ASP A 25 -15.04 1.25 -15.14
N CYS A 26 -14.80 0.20 -14.33
CA CYS A 26 -15.84 -0.68 -13.80
C CYS A 26 -16.56 -0.13 -12.55
N GLY A 27 -16.24 1.09 -12.12
CA GLY A 27 -16.83 1.78 -10.97
C GLY A 27 -16.17 1.47 -9.62
N GLY A 28 -15.16 0.59 -9.57
CA GLY A 28 -14.29 0.45 -8.40
C GLY A 28 -13.31 1.61 -8.30
N PHE A 29 -12.46 1.62 -7.27
CA PHE A 29 -11.43 2.64 -7.10
C PHE A 29 -10.24 2.08 -6.34
N TYR A 30 -9.13 2.79 -6.35
CA TYR A 30 -7.99 2.48 -5.48
C TYR A 30 -7.61 3.68 -4.62
N THR A 31 -6.88 3.40 -3.55
CA THR A 31 -6.16 4.40 -2.75
C THR A 31 -4.76 3.88 -2.52
N TRP A 32 -3.75 4.74 -2.56
CA TRP A 32 -2.39 4.33 -2.21
C TRP A 32 -1.75 5.29 -1.20
N PHE A 33 -0.74 4.77 -0.52
CA PHE A 33 0.06 5.44 0.48
C PHE A 33 1.52 5.41 0.05
N ALA A 34 2.23 6.52 0.20
CA ALA A 34 3.64 6.62 -0.18
C ALA A 34 4.52 7.03 1.00
N PHE A 35 5.70 6.42 1.10
CA PHE A 35 6.73 6.77 2.06
C PHE A 35 8.08 6.88 1.36
N TYR A 36 8.79 7.96 1.61
CA TYR A 36 10.08 8.27 1.01
C TYR A 36 11.14 8.42 2.08
N LYS A 37 12.25 7.70 1.96
CA LYS A 37 13.37 7.77 2.89
C LYS A 37 14.67 7.38 2.19
N ASN A 38 15.71 8.19 2.37
CA ASN A 38 17.06 7.94 1.85
C ASN A 38 17.13 7.61 0.35
N GLY A 39 16.28 8.25 -0.47
CA GLY A 39 16.22 8.01 -1.91
C GLY A 39 15.47 6.75 -2.32
N ASN A 40 14.90 6.00 -1.37
CA ASN A 40 14.00 4.88 -1.62
C ASN A 40 12.55 5.32 -1.43
N GLU A 41 11.64 4.62 -2.11
CA GLU A 41 10.20 4.77 -1.98
C GLU A 41 9.50 3.43 -1.69
N LEU A 42 8.50 3.50 -0.82
CA LEU A 42 7.54 2.44 -0.57
C LEU A 42 6.15 2.95 -0.93
N HIS A 43 5.44 2.22 -1.78
CA HIS A 43 4.02 2.45 -2.05
C HIS A 43 3.19 1.26 -1.58
N ILE A 44 2.03 1.54 -0.99
CA ILE A 44 1.07 0.52 -0.56
C ILE A 44 -0.28 0.89 -1.15
N THR A 45 -0.82 0.02 -2.00
CA THR A 45 -2.06 0.25 -2.74
C THR A 45 -3.16 -0.68 -2.26
N TYR A 46 -4.35 -0.12 -2.08
CA TYR A 46 -5.59 -0.80 -1.73
C TYR A 46 -6.61 -0.56 -2.84
N GLU A 47 -7.20 -1.62 -3.36
CA GLU A 47 -8.24 -1.61 -4.38
C GLU A 47 -9.58 -2.01 -3.78
N PHE A 48 -10.63 -1.33 -4.23
CA PHE A 48 -12.00 -1.49 -3.77
C PHE A 48 -12.92 -1.69 -4.96
N ASP A 49 -13.98 -2.47 -4.76
CA ASP A 49 -15.08 -2.54 -5.73
C ASP A 49 -15.97 -1.28 -5.65
N LYS A 50 -16.95 -1.21 -6.56
CA LYS A 50 -17.92 -0.10 -6.64
C LYS A 50 -18.76 0.12 -5.39
N ASP A 51 -18.86 -0.89 -4.53
CA ASP A 51 -19.64 -0.83 -3.28
C ASP A 51 -18.72 -0.49 -2.09
N GLY A 52 -17.43 -0.25 -2.34
CA GLY A 52 -16.43 0.11 -1.33
C GLY A 52 -15.81 -1.09 -0.62
N ASN A 53 -16.04 -2.32 -1.07
CA ASN A 53 -15.44 -3.50 -0.45
C ASN A 53 -14.01 -3.71 -0.94
N PHE A 54 -13.10 -4.02 -0.01
CA PHE A 54 -11.71 -4.32 -0.34
C PHE A 54 -11.60 -5.59 -1.20
N THR A 55 -11.02 -5.45 -2.38
CA THR A 55 -10.83 -6.55 -3.33
C THR A 55 -9.39 -7.05 -3.33
N ASN A 56 -8.42 -6.15 -3.29
CA ASN A 56 -7.03 -6.46 -3.55
C ASN A 56 -6.09 -5.39 -2.99
N GLY A 57 -4.82 -5.72 -2.80
CA GLY A 57 -3.82 -4.75 -2.39
C GLY A 57 -2.41 -5.32 -2.45
N TYR A 58 -1.44 -4.42 -2.62
CA TYR A 58 -0.05 -4.77 -2.88
C TYR A 58 0.91 -3.69 -2.38
N VAL A 59 2.19 -4.06 -2.32
CA VAL A 59 3.29 -3.18 -1.90
C VAL A 59 4.30 -3.11 -3.02
N GLU A 60 4.76 -1.90 -3.33
CA GLU A 60 5.85 -1.62 -4.26
C GLU A 60 7.03 -1.01 -3.50
N PHE A 61 8.24 -1.47 -3.82
CA PHE A 61 9.47 -0.89 -3.33
C PHE A 61 10.31 -0.44 -4.54
N ASN A 62 10.59 0.86 -4.63
CA ASN A 62 11.29 1.47 -5.77
C ASN A 62 10.71 1.06 -7.14
N GLY A 63 9.38 1.08 -7.26
CA GLY A 63 8.66 0.72 -8.49
C GLY A 63 8.47 -0.78 -8.74
N GLU A 64 9.00 -1.65 -7.87
CA GLU A 64 8.86 -3.10 -8.03
C GLU A 64 7.86 -3.69 -7.03
N VAL A 65 6.83 -4.38 -7.54
CA VAL A 65 5.82 -5.04 -6.71
C VAL A 65 6.44 -6.20 -5.93
N LEU A 66 6.33 -6.16 -4.60
CA LEU A 66 6.73 -7.25 -3.73
C LEU A 66 5.83 -8.48 -3.96
N LYS A 67 6.45 -9.58 -4.40
CA LYS A 67 5.79 -10.86 -4.69
C LYS A 67 6.05 -11.88 -3.59
N GLY A 68 5.18 -12.90 -3.50
CA GLY A 68 5.31 -13.99 -2.53
C GLY A 68 4.29 -13.88 -1.41
N ARG A 69 4.77 -13.94 -0.16
CA ARG A 69 3.94 -14.00 1.05
C ARG A 69 3.15 -12.71 1.29
N GLU A 70 2.14 -12.84 2.14
CA GLU A 70 1.39 -11.72 2.67
C GLU A 70 2.31 -10.80 3.51
N ILE A 71 2.24 -9.51 3.22
CA ILE A 71 3.00 -8.44 3.86
C ILE A 71 2.21 -7.93 5.06
N LYS A 72 2.86 -7.99 6.22
CA LYS A 72 2.30 -7.52 7.50
C LYS A 72 2.90 -6.19 7.88
N GLU A 73 2.29 -5.57 8.88
CA GLU A 73 2.76 -4.31 9.43
C GLU A 73 4.24 -4.35 9.89
N GLN A 74 4.67 -5.45 10.53
CA GLN A 74 6.07 -5.59 10.96
C GLN A 74 7.05 -5.65 9.78
N ASP A 75 6.63 -6.20 8.63
CA ASP A 75 7.47 -6.26 7.44
C ASP A 75 7.71 -4.85 6.88
N ILE A 76 6.69 -3.98 6.89
CA ILE A 76 6.82 -2.57 6.47
C ILE A 76 7.71 -1.79 7.43
N LYS A 77 7.54 -1.96 8.75
CA LYS A 77 8.42 -1.35 9.75
C LYS A 77 9.88 -1.74 9.52
N PHE A 78 10.14 -3.02 9.28
CA PHE A 78 11.49 -3.51 8.96
C PHE A 78 12.04 -2.92 7.66
N LEU A 79 11.24 -2.83 6.59
CA LEU A 79 11.67 -2.18 5.34
C LEU A 79 12.03 -0.70 5.55
N ILE A 80 11.23 0.03 6.34
CA ILE A 80 11.52 1.44 6.68
C ILE A 80 12.84 1.58 7.45
N GLU A 81 13.17 0.62 8.31
CA GLU A 81 14.47 0.61 9.02
C GLU A 81 15.65 0.38 8.08
N LEU A 82 15.46 -0.43 7.03
CA LEU A 82 16.49 -0.72 6.02
C LEU A 82 16.68 0.38 4.97
N MET A 83 15.65 1.21 4.74
CA MET A 83 15.73 2.39 3.87
C MET A 83 16.62 3.46 4.49
#